data_AF-A0A964HJU3-F1
#
_entry.id   AF-A0A964HJU3-F1
#
_cell.length_a   1.000
_cell.length_b   1.000
_cell.length_c   1.000
_cell.angle_alpha   90.00
_cell.angle_beta   90.00
_cell.angle_gamma   90.00
#
_symmetry.space_group_name_H-M   'P 1'
#
loop_
_entity.id
_entity.type
_entity.pdbx_description
1 polymer ?
#
loop_
_entity_poly.entity_id
_entity_poly.type
_entity_poly.pdbx_seq_one_letter_code
_entity_poly.pdbx_strand_id
1 'polypeptide(L)'
;MLEKPTLPDERIFAMLRDSYGLRAASVEFLPLGADYNTAVYRVVGTALYFLKLRSGVFDENSLVIPALLRELGIREIIPVLKTVAGQLWANLDAYTCILYPFIAGRNGFDAPLSDAQWARFGAALKAVHGVALPEHIRQRVPREDWSALWRETVRGFQAQAETQAFADALASKMAAFLRAHRAEIDFLVARAEQLAAVLQARPLEFVLCHYDIHAG
;
A
#
# COMPACT_ATOMS: atom_id res chain seq x y z
N MET A 1 5.50 -10.03 -5.05
CA MET A 1 6.19 -11.15 -5.73
C MET A 1 5.33 -12.37 -5.57
N LEU A 2 4.86 -12.93 -6.68
CA LEU A 2 4.04 -14.15 -6.66
C LEU A 2 4.89 -15.43 -6.77
N GLU A 3 6.18 -15.27 -7.04
CA GLU A 3 7.16 -16.35 -7.06
C GLU A 3 8.00 -16.35 -5.78
N LYS A 4 8.33 -17.55 -5.29
CA LYS A 4 9.17 -17.71 -4.10
C LYS A 4 10.60 -17.25 -4.43
N PRO A 5 11.17 -16.31 -3.66
CA PRO A 5 12.58 -15.95 -3.77
C PRO A 5 13.50 -17.18 -3.70
N THR A 6 14.58 -17.17 -4.48
CA THR A 6 15.68 -18.15 -4.38
C THR A 6 16.51 -17.87 -3.13
N LEU A 7 15.89 -18.00 -1.97
CA LEU A 7 16.46 -17.81 -0.65
C LEU A 7 16.15 -19.05 0.20
N PRO A 8 17.16 -19.76 0.72
CA PRO A 8 16.93 -20.91 1.59
C PRO A 8 16.17 -20.50 2.85
N ASP A 9 15.19 -21.30 3.26
CA ASP A 9 14.34 -21.01 4.42
C ASP A 9 15.16 -20.95 5.73
N GLU A 10 16.31 -21.65 5.80
CA GLU A 10 17.28 -21.60 6.90
C GLU A 10 17.81 -20.19 7.17
N ARG A 11 17.96 -19.39 6.12
CA ARG A 11 18.38 -17.98 6.22
C ARG A 11 17.29 -17.14 6.90
N ILE A 12 16.03 -17.41 6.57
CA ILE A 12 14.88 -16.77 7.19
C ILE A 12 14.79 -17.18 8.67
N PHE A 13 14.97 -18.47 8.99
CA PHE A 13 14.99 -18.94 10.38
C PHE A 13 16.10 -18.27 11.20
N ALA A 14 17.31 -18.17 10.65
CA ALA A 14 18.42 -17.49 11.31
C ALA A 14 18.10 -16.01 11.57
N MET A 15 17.60 -15.29 10.55
CA MET A 15 17.22 -13.88 10.70
C MET A 15 16.11 -13.68 11.75
N LEU A 16 15.07 -14.51 11.76
CA LEU A 16 14.00 -14.44 12.75
C LEU A 16 14.53 -14.65 14.17
N ARG A 17 15.43 -15.62 14.37
CA ARG A 17 16.05 -15.86 15.67
C ARG A 17 16.92 -14.69 16.10
N ASP A 18 17.81 -14.23 15.22
CA ASP A 18 18.87 -13.30 15.58
C ASP A 18 18.33 -11.85 15.70
N SER A 19 17.37 -11.47 14.85
CA SER A 19 16.81 -10.11 14.83
C SER A 19 15.52 -9.97 15.66
N TYR A 20 14.68 -11.01 15.71
CA TYR A 20 13.39 -10.94 16.39
C TYR A 20 13.33 -11.81 17.67
N GLY A 21 14.40 -12.52 18.01
CA GLY A 21 14.38 -13.46 19.15
C GLY A 21 13.41 -14.62 18.94
N LEU A 22 12.98 -14.86 17.70
CA LEU A 22 11.86 -15.73 17.37
C LEU A 22 12.37 -17.05 16.79
N ARG A 23 12.07 -18.16 17.47
CA ARG A 23 12.31 -19.50 16.93
C ARG A 23 11.07 -19.97 16.18
N ALA A 24 11.14 -19.98 14.85
CA ALA A 24 10.06 -20.48 14.02
C ALA A 24 10.24 -21.99 13.77
N ALA A 25 9.13 -22.72 13.86
CA ALA A 25 9.02 -24.13 13.53
C ALA A 25 8.92 -24.35 12.01
N SER A 26 8.26 -23.43 11.29
CA SER A 26 8.19 -23.45 9.83
C SER A 26 8.00 -22.05 9.25
N VAL A 27 8.37 -21.90 7.98
CA VAL A 27 8.01 -20.77 7.13
C VAL A 27 7.38 -21.31 5.86
N GLU A 28 6.28 -20.69 5.44
CA GLU A 28 5.52 -21.09 4.27
C GLU A 28 5.34 -19.88 3.37
N PHE A 29 5.82 -19.97 2.14
CA PHE A 29 5.64 -18.91 1.16
C PHE A 29 4.17 -18.81 0.75
N LEU A 30 3.65 -17.59 0.71
CA LEU A 30 2.29 -17.31 0.27
C LEU A 30 2.37 -16.50 -1.04
N PRO A 31 1.90 -17.04 -2.18
CA PRO A 31 1.92 -16.34 -3.47
C PRO A 31 0.79 -15.30 -3.54
N LEU A 32 0.84 -14.30 -2.66
CA LEU A 32 -0.18 -13.26 -2.51
C LEU A 32 0.44 -11.89 -2.16
N GLY A 33 -0.39 -10.85 -2.16
CA GLY A 33 -0.04 -9.50 -1.73
C GLY A 33 0.01 -8.50 -2.88
N ALA A 34 -0.13 -7.21 -2.53
CA ALA A 34 -0.17 -6.10 -3.48
C ALA A 34 1.15 -5.32 -3.55
N ASP A 35 2.09 -5.56 -2.62
CA ASP A 35 3.35 -4.83 -2.58
C ASP A 35 4.28 -5.26 -3.72
N TYR A 36 4.74 -4.28 -4.49
CA TYR A 36 5.78 -4.48 -5.49
C TYR A 36 7.06 -5.05 -4.84
N ASN A 37 7.75 -5.94 -5.55
CA ASN A 37 9.02 -6.55 -5.09
C ASN A 37 8.98 -7.17 -3.68
N THR A 38 7.81 -7.64 -3.24
CA THR A 38 7.65 -8.20 -1.89
C THR A 38 7.18 -9.64 -1.93
N ALA A 39 7.96 -10.56 -1.37
CA ALA A 39 7.53 -11.93 -1.08
C ALA A 39 6.97 -12.00 0.34
N VAL A 40 5.92 -12.79 0.56
CA VAL A 40 5.30 -12.87 1.88
C VAL A 40 5.18 -14.32 2.35
N TYR A 41 5.28 -14.50 3.66
CA TYR A 41 5.37 -15.80 4.30
C TYR A 41 4.47 -15.86 5.53
N ARG A 42 3.84 -17.01 5.72
CA ARG A 42 3.32 -17.42 7.03
C ARG A 42 4.46 -18.04 7.82
N VAL A 43 4.68 -17.55 9.03
CA VAL A 43 5.72 -18.06 9.94
C VAL A 43 5.03 -18.67 11.15
N VAL A 44 5.36 -19.91 11.48
CA VAL A 44 4.81 -20.62 12.64
C VAL A 44 5.84 -20.57 13.76
N GLY A 45 5.56 -19.83 14.84
CA GLY A 45 6.34 -19.80 16.07
C GLY A 45 5.46 -20.14 17.28
N THR A 46 5.65 -19.41 18.39
CA THR A 46 4.71 -19.46 19.53
C THR A 46 3.32 -18.90 19.18
N ALA A 47 3.26 -18.07 18.14
CA ALA A 47 2.05 -17.63 17.47
C ALA A 47 2.27 -17.69 15.95
N LEU A 48 1.25 -17.30 15.17
CA LEU A 48 1.38 -17.12 13.74
C LEU A 48 1.85 -15.69 13.43
N TYR A 49 2.81 -15.57 12.52
CA TYR A 49 3.33 -14.29 12.05
C TYR A 49 3.26 -14.19 10.53
N PHE A 50 3.18 -12.96 10.05
CA PHE A 50 3.21 -12.63 8.64
C PHE A 50 4.50 -11.87 8.35
N LEU A 51 5.40 -12.51 7.61
CA LEU A 51 6.70 -11.94 7.25
C LEU A 51 6.63 -11.43 5.81
N LYS A 52 7.05 -10.19 5.60
CA LYS A 52 7.33 -9.62 4.28
C LYS A 52 8.84 -9.56 4.05
N LEU A 53 9.30 -10.06 2.91
CA LEU A 53 10.64 -9.86 2.37
C LEU A 53 10.53 -8.91 1.18
N ARG A 54 10.92 -7.65 1.38
CA ARG A 54 10.84 -6.61 0.36
C ARG A 54 12.22 -6.35 -0.22
N SER A 55 12.36 -6.40 -1.54
CA SER A 55 13.61 -6.07 -2.23
C SER A 55 13.56 -4.68 -2.86
N GLY A 56 14.74 -4.08 -3.02
CA GLY A 56 14.90 -2.75 -3.59
C GLY A 56 14.49 -1.61 -2.64
N VAL A 57 14.44 -0.41 -3.19
CA VAL A 57 14.11 0.81 -2.44
C VAL A 57 12.59 0.91 -2.26
N PHE A 58 12.17 1.31 -1.07
CA PHE A 58 10.78 1.66 -0.79
C PHE A 58 10.66 2.82 0.18
N ASP A 59 9.49 3.44 0.24
CA ASP A 59 9.22 4.48 1.21
C ASP A 59 9.02 3.87 2.61
N GLU A 60 10.01 4.06 3.47
CA GLU A 60 10.00 3.64 4.89
C GLU A 60 8.82 4.24 5.67
N ASN A 61 8.24 5.36 5.23
CA ASN A 61 7.05 5.93 5.85
C ASN A 61 5.88 4.95 5.89
N SER A 62 5.84 3.98 4.97
CA SER A 62 4.89 2.86 4.99
C SER A 62 4.98 1.98 6.24
N LEU A 63 6.07 2.06 7.01
CA LEU A 63 6.26 1.38 8.29
C LEU A 63 6.31 2.35 9.47
N VAL A 64 7.01 3.48 9.30
CA VAL A 64 7.19 4.49 10.35
C VAL A 64 5.86 5.10 10.76
N ILE A 65 5.01 5.48 9.79
CA ILE A 65 3.73 6.13 10.09
C ILE A 65 2.77 5.16 10.82
N PRO A 66 2.50 3.94 10.32
CA PRO A 66 1.67 2.98 11.06
C PRO A 66 2.17 2.69 12.48
N ALA A 67 3.49 2.58 12.68
CA ALA A 67 4.07 2.37 14.00
C ALA A 67 3.80 3.57 14.93
N LEU A 68 4.03 4.80 14.45
CA LEU A 68 3.72 6.02 15.19
C LEU A 68 2.23 6.12 15.55
N LEU A 69 1.34 5.89 14.58
CA LEU A 69 -0.11 5.95 14.82
C LEU A 69 -0.55 4.96 15.90
N ARG A 70 0.07 3.78 15.94
CA ARG A 70 -0.17 2.79 17.00
C ARG A 70 0.33 3.28 18.37
N GLU A 71 1.51 3.89 18.42
CA GLU A 71 2.06 4.50 19.65
C GLU A 71 1.16 5.64 20.16
N LEU A 72 0.52 6.37 19.26
CA LEU A 72 -0.50 7.40 19.57
C LEU A 72 -1.87 6.81 19.95
N GLY A 73 -2.01 5.49 20.00
CA GLY A 73 -3.21 4.80 20.51
C GLY A 73 -4.24 4.40 19.46
N ILE A 74 -3.96 4.56 18.16
CA ILE A 74 -4.86 4.10 17.09
C ILE A 74 -4.72 2.58 16.94
N ARG A 75 -5.73 1.83 17.38
CA ARG A 75 -5.66 0.36 17.53
C ARG A 75 -6.10 -0.40 16.28
N GLU A 76 -6.78 0.27 15.36
CA GLU A 76 -7.30 -0.26 14.10
C GLU A 76 -6.20 -0.51 13.06
N ILE A 77 -4.96 -0.12 13.35
CA ILE A 77 -3.79 -0.36 12.51
C ILE A 77 -3.04 -1.58 13.04
N ILE A 78 -2.71 -2.52 12.17
CA ILE A 78 -1.86 -3.68 12.51
C ILE A 78 -0.40 -3.20 12.50
N PRO A 79 0.28 -3.13 13.67
CA PRO A 79 1.65 -2.65 13.70
C PRO A 79 2.62 -3.76 13.28
N VAL A 80 3.78 -3.34 12.77
CA VAL A 80 4.95 -4.21 12.69
C VAL A 80 5.41 -4.61 14.09
N LEU A 81 5.99 -5.80 14.20
CA LEU A 81 6.75 -6.21 15.37
C LEU A 81 8.14 -5.59 15.28
N LYS A 82 8.60 -5.00 16.37
CA LYS A 82 9.95 -4.47 16.46
C LYS A 82 10.95 -5.62 16.65
N THR A 83 12.15 -5.45 16.12
CA THR A 83 13.29 -6.33 16.41
C THR A 83 13.67 -6.25 17.89
N VAL A 84 14.52 -7.16 18.37
CA VAL A 84 15.06 -7.09 19.73
C VAL A 84 15.84 -5.79 19.99
N ALA A 85 16.37 -5.17 18.94
CA ALA A 85 17.05 -3.87 18.96
C ALA A 85 16.09 -2.68 18.78
N GLY A 86 14.77 -2.91 18.78
CA GLY A 86 13.74 -1.86 18.67
C GLY A 86 13.51 -1.31 17.27
N GLN A 87 14.11 -1.91 16.24
CA GLN A 87 13.96 -1.47 14.84
C GLN A 87 12.64 -1.98 14.23
N LEU A 88 12.09 -1.25 13.26
CA LEU A 88 10.83 -1.61 12.60
C LEU A 88 10.98 -2.74 11.55
N TRP A 89 12.21 -3.09 11.19
CA TRP A 89 12.55 -4.17 10.29
C TRP A 89 13.94 -4.74 10.61
N ALA A 90 14.25 -5.87 9.99
CA ALA A 90 15.60 -6.44 9.93
C ALA A 90 16.08 -6.49 8.48
N ASN A 91 17.36 -6.81 8.26
CA ASN A 91 17.91 -7.00 6.93
C ASN A 91 18.34 -8.45 6.73
N LEU A 92 18.11 -8.98 5.53
CA LEU A 92 18.58 -10.28 5.09
C LEU A 92 19.01 -10.19 3.63
N ASP A 93 20.32 -10.18 3.39
CA ASP A 93 20.89 -10.02 2.05
C ASP A 93 20.32 -8.78 1.36
N ALA A 94 19.64 -8.94 0.22
CA ALA A 94 19.01 -7.85 -0.53
C ALA A 94 17.59 -7.48 -0.06
N TYR A 95 17.12 -8.07 1.05
CA TYR A 95 15.75 -7.94 1.53
C TYR A 95 15.66 -7.17 2.85
N THR A 96 14.72 -6.23 2.89
CA THR A 96 14.16 -5.69 4.13
C THR A 96 13.09 -6.65 4.64
N CYS A 97 13.28 -7.15 5.86
CA CYS A 97 12.45 -8.17 6.51
C CYS A 97 11.53 -7.53 7.54
N ILE A 98 10.22 -7.53 7.27
CA ILE A 98 9.23 -6.84 8.07
C ILE A 98 8.26 -7.87 8.64
N LEU A 99 8.16 -7.94 9.97
CA LEU A 99 7.35 -8.93 10.65
C LEU A 99 6.07 -8.31 11.21
N TYR A 100 4.95 -8.97 11.01
CA TYR A 100 3.64 -8.61 11.56
C TYR A 100 3.04 -9.79 12.33
N PRO A 101 2.10 -9.55 13.26
CA PRO A 101 1.20 -10.61 13.70
C PRO A 101 0.39 -11.12 12.50
N PHE A 102 0.18 -12.43 12.41
CA PHE A 102 -0.67 -13.00 11.36
C PHE A 102 -2.15 -12.85 11.75
N ILE A 103 -2.92 -12.14 10.92
CA ILE A 103 -4.35 -11.95 11.13
C ILE A 103 -5.11 -12.70 10.03
N ALA A 104 -5.87 -13.72 10.42
CA ALA A 104 -6.81 -14.40 9.53
C ALA A 104 -8.08 -13.55 9.36
N GLY A 105 -7.93 -12.40 8.69
CA GLY A 105 -9.01 -11.45 8.42
C GLY A 105 -9.64 -11.65 7.04
N ARG A 106 -10.77 -10.98 6.81
CA ARG A 106 -11.40 -10.78 5.51
C ARG A 106 -11.43 -9.28 5.21
N ASN A 107 -11.24 -8.89 3.96
CA ASN A 107 -11.39 -7.50 3.55
C ASN A 107 -12.86 -7.17 3.25
N GLY A 108 -13.12 -5.91 2.93
CA GLY A 108 -14.45 -5.39 2.61
C GLY A 108 -15.03 -5.89 1.27
N PHE A 109 -14.22 -6.48 0.38
CA PHE A 109 -14.74 -7.17 -0.81
C PHE A 109 -15.40 -8.50 -0.44
N ASP A 110 -14.81 -9.22 0.52
CA ASP A 110 -15.30 -10.54 0.94
C ASP A 110 -16.39 -10.46 2.02
N ALA A 111 -16.34 -9.43 2.87
CA ALA A 111 -17.25 -9.28 3.99
C ALA A 111 -17.62 -7.81 4.20
N PRO A 112 -18.91 -7.43 4.03
CA PRO A 112 -19.33 -6.05 4.30
C PRO A 112 -19.18 -5.75 5.79
N LEU A 113 -18.85 -4.49 6.10
CA LEU A 113 -18.84 -4.00 7.47
C LEU A 113 -20.28 -3.88 8.00
N SER A 114 -20.48 -4.27 9.26
CA SER A 114 -21.71 -3.94 9.99
C SER A 114 -21.77 -2.45 10.33
N ASP A 115 -22.94 -1.94 10.70
CA ASP A 115 -23.12 -0.53 11.09
C ASP A 115 -22.16 -0.11 12.22
N ALA A 116 -21.95 -0.99 13.20
CA ALA A 116 -21.01 -0.75 14.29
C ALA A 116 -19.55 -0.70 13.79
N GLN A 117 -19.19 -1.54 12.82
CA GLN A 117 -17.87 -1.52 12.20
C GLN A 117 -17.67 -0.28 11.33
N TRP A 118 -18.70 0.18 10.62
CA TRP A 118 -18.69 1.45 9.89
C TRP A 118 -18.44 2.65 10.80
N ALA A 119 -19.17 2.73 11.92
CA ALA A 119 -18.96 3.78 12.91
C ALA A 119 -17.53 3.76 13.47
N ARG A 120 -17.00 2.56 13.78
CA ARG A 120 -15.62 2.38 14.25
C ARG A 120 -14.59 2.75 13.20
N PHE A 121 -14.80 2.38 11.93
CA PHE A 121 -13.93 2.73 10.82
C PHE A 121 -13.86 4.25 10.63
N GLY A 122 -15.01 4.94 10.62
CA GLY A 122 -15.05 6.41 10.54
C GLY A 122 -14.35 7.09 11.71
N ALA A 123 -14.52 6.57 12.94
CA ALA A 123 -13.81 7.08 14.12
C ALA A 123 -12.29 6.90 14.02
N ALA A 124 -11.83 5.75 13.52
CA ALA A 124 -10.41 5.49 13.31
C ALA A 124 -9.82 6.40 12.23
N LEU A 125 -10.51 6.60 11.11
CA LEU A 125 -10.05 7.50 10.05
C LEU A 125 -9.99 8.95 10.52
N LYS A 126 -10.99 9.40 11.29
CA LYS A 126 -10.94 10.71 11.95
C LYS A 126 -9.74 10.85 12.88
N ALA A 127 -9.42 9.81 13.66
CA ALA A 127 -8.25 9.82 14.54
C ALA A 127 -6.96 9.95 13.74
N VAL A 128 -6.80 9.21 12.62
CA VAL A 128 -5.64 9.33 11.72
C VAL A 128 -5.52 10.75 11.16
N HIS A 129 -6.61 11.32 10.66
CA HIS A 129 -6.62 12.68 10.11
C HIS A 129 -6.32 13.75 11.16
N GLY A 130 -6.61 13.49 12.44
CA GLY A 130 -6.36 14.41 13.54
C GLY A 130 -4.94 14.36 14.11
N VAL A 131 -4.06 13.48 13.61
CA VAL A 131 -2.69 13.34 14.13
C VAL A 131 -1.80 14.47 13.64
N ALA A 132 -1.17 15.16 14.59
CA ALA A 132 -0.06 16.06 14.31
C ALA A 132 1.22 15.24 14.10
N LEU A 133 1.68 15.13 12.86
CA LEU A 133 2.93 14.43 12.54
C LEU A 133 4.14 15.22 13.03
N PRO A 134 5.16 14.56 13.63
CA PRO A 134 6.46 15.15 13.85
C PRO A 134 7.03 15.73 12.55
N GLU A 135 7.67 16.90 12.65
CA GLU A 135 8.11 17.68 11.47
C GLU A 135 8.99 16.88 10.51
N HIS A 136 9.93 16.10 11.04
CA HIS A 136 10.85 15.28 10.25
C HIS A 136 10.15 14.16 9.45
N ILE A 137 9.00 13.67 9.93
CA ILE A 137 8.16 12.72 9.18
C ILE A 137 7.34 13.49 8.16
N ARG A 138 6.69 14.58 8.60
CA ARG A 138 5.83 15.41 7.76
C ARG A 138 6.52 15.88 6.48
N GLN A 139 7.81 16.25 6.56
CA GLN A 139 8.62 16.68 5.41
C GLN A 139 8.92 15.56 4.40
N ARG A 140 8.85 14.30 4.82
CA ARG A 140 9.10 13.12 3.97
C ARG A 140 7.83 12.56 3.33
N VAL A 141 6.64 12.95 3.81
CA VAL A 141 5.36 12.50 3.24
C VAL A 141 5.06 13.30 1.98
N PRO A 142 4.76 12.65 0.85
CA PRO A 142 4.31 13.34 -0.36
C PRO A 142 3.10 14.22 -0.06
N ARG A 143 3.12 15.43 -0.62
CA ARG A 143 1.99 16.37 -0.52
C ARG A 143 1.27 16.40 -1.85
N GLU A 144 -0.06 16.38 -1.78
CA GLU A 144 -0.92 16.57 -2.94
C GLU A 144 -0.63 17.94 -3.58
N ASP A 145 -0.45 17.93 -4.90
CA ASP A 145 -0.14 19.09 -5.75
C ASP A 145 -1.15 19.28 -6.89
N TRP A 146 -2.12 18.38 -7.00
CA TRP A 146 -3.13 18.29 -8.04
C TRP A 146 -2.54 18.21 -9.46
N SER A 147 -1.36 17.60 -9.59
CA SER A 147 -0.61 17.45 -10.83
C SER A 147 -1.48 16.99 -12.00
N ALA A 148 -1.16 17.51 -13.20
CA ALA A 148 -1.82 17.13 -14.44
C ALA A 148 -1.33 15.79 -15.01
N LEU A 149 -0.27 15.19 -14.45
CA LEU A 149 0.43 14.01 -15.00
C LEU A 149 -0.53 12.92 -15.51
N TRP A 150 -1.45 12.46 -14.65
CA TRP A 150 -2.38 11.39 -15.00
C TRP A 150 -3.43 11.82 -16.02
N ARG A 151 -3.88 13.07 -15.96
CA ARG A 151 -4.82 13.63 -16.95
C ARG A 151 -4.17 13.68 -18.33
N GLU A 152 -2.93 14.15 -18.43
CA GLU A 152 -2.19 14.17 -19.70
C GLU A 152 -1.88 12.77 -20.22
N THR A 153 -1.58 11.82 -19.32
CA THR A 153 -1.34 10.43 -19.69
C THR A 153 -2.59 9.80 -20.32
N VAL A 154 -3.76 10.01 -19.73
CA VAL A 154 -5.03 9.49 -20.29
C VAL A 154 -5.37 10.15 -21.62
N ARG A 155 -5.14 11.46 -21.78
CA ARG A 155 -5.30 12.15 -23.09
C ARG A 155 -4.37 11.54 -24.14
N GLY A 156 -3.13 11.22 -23.76
CA GLY A 156 -2.18 10.51 -24.61
C GLY A 156 -2.70 9.14 -25.05
N PHE A 157 -3.26 8.35 -24.14
CA PHE A 157 -3.84 7.04 -24.47
C PHE A 157 -5.04 7.14 -25.42
N GLN A 158 -5.92 8.12 -25.24
CA GLN A 158 -7.01 8.35 -26.19
C GLN A 158 -6.49 8.72 -27.59
N ALA A 159 -5.54 9.65 -27.67
CA ALA A 159 -4.95 10.04 -28.95
C ALA A 159 -4.28 8.84 -29.64
N GLN A 160 -3.61 7.98 -28.86
CA GLN A 160 -3.02 6.74 -29.36
C GLN A 160 -4.08 5.76 -29.86
N ALA A 161 -5.18 5.59 -29.12
CA ALA A 161 -6.28 4.71 -29.51
C ALA A 161 -6.95 5.16 -30.81
N GLU A 162 -7.01 6.46 -31.12
CA GLU A 162 -7.60 6.97 -32.37
C GLU A 162 -6.65 6.84 -33.57
N THR A 163 -5.35 7.01 -33.36
CA THR A 163 -4.40 7.22 -34.47
C THR A 163 -3.55 5.99 -34.80
N GLN A 164 -3.39 5.05 -33.87
CA GLN A 164 -2.49 3.91 -34.05
C GLN A 164 -3.24 2.63 -34.41
N ALA A 165 -2.60 1.84 -35.28
CA ALA A 165 -2.97 0.45 -35.50
C ALA A 165 -2.19 -0.44 -34.53
N PHE A 166 -2.88 -1.38 -33.89
CA PHE A 166 -2.29 -2.31 -32.93
C PHE A 166 -2.29 -3.72 -33.51
N ALA A 167 -1.10 -4.31 -33.65
CA ALA A 167 -0.95 -5.70 -34.11
C ALA A 167 -1.32 -6.71 -33.01
N ASP A 168 -1.07 -6.36 -31.75
CA ASP A 168 -1.48 -7.18 -30.61
C ASP A 168 -3.01 -7.14 -30.43
N ALA A 169 -3.61 -8.32 -30.27
CA ALA A 169 -5.05 -8.47 -30.20
C ALA A 169 -5.65 -7.85 -28.94
N LEU A 170 -4.93 -7.88 -27.81
CA LEU A 170 -5.39 -7.28 -26.56
C LEU A 170 -5.34 -5.75 -26.65
N ALA A 171 -4.24 -5.20 -27.16
CA ALA A 171 -4.09 -3.78 -27.41
C ALA A 171 -5.15 -3.24 -28.39
N SER A 172 -5.46 -3.99 -29.46
CA SER A 172 -6.52 -3.63 -30.40
C SER A 172 -7.90 -3.59 -29.75
N LYS A 173 -8.21 -4.58 -28.89
CA LYS A 173 -9.46 -4.58 -28.09
C LYS A 173 -9.52 -3.42 -27.10
N MET A 174 -8.41 -3.12 -26.42
CA MET A 174 -8.33 -1.98 -25.50
C MET A 174 -8.56 -0.66 -26.23
N ALA A 175 -7.92 -0.46 -27.39
CA ALA A 175 -8.12 0.73 -28.20
C ALA A 175 -9.59 0.87 -28.65
N ALA A 176 -10.23 -0.23 -29.09
CA ALA A 176 -11.65 -0.22 -29.43
C ALA A 176 -12.55 0.15 -28.23
N PHE A 177 -12.24 -0.37 -27.04
CA PHE A 177 -12.94 -0.03 -25.80
C PHE A 177 -12.78 1.45 -25.43
N LEU A 178 -11.57 2.00 -25.48
CA LEU A 178 -11.31 3.42 -25.22
C LEU A 178 -12.06 4.32 -26.21
N ARG A 179 -12.10 3.97 -27.50
CA ARG A 179 -12.88 4.70 -28.51
C ARG A 179 -14.38 4.65 -28.21
N ALA A 180 -14.91 3.50 -27.82
CA ALA A 180 -16.32 3.33 -27.48
C ALA A 180 -16.75 4.17 -26.27
N HIS A 181 -15.85 4.37 -25.30
CA HIS A 181 -16.09 5.17 -24.07
C HIS A 181 -15.46 6.57 -24.11
N ARG A 182 -15.03 7.04 -25.28
CA ARG A 182 -14.27 8.29 -25.45
C ARG A 182 -14.93 9.48 -24.75
N ALA A 183 -16.22 9.69 -24.99
CA ALA A 183 -16.95 10.83 -24.42
C ALA A 183 -17.01 10.80 -22.88
N GLU A 184 -17.13 9.60 -22.30
CA GLU A 184 -17.15 9.41 -20.84
C GLU A 184 -15.76 9.69 -20.24
N ILE A 185 -14.70 9.19 -20.87
CA ILE A 185 -13.32 9.41 -20.43
C ILE A 185 -12.95 10.90 -20.57
N ASP A 186 -13.31 11.54 -21.69
CA ASP A 186 -13.10 12.98 -21.91
C ASP A 186 -13.78 13.80 -20.81
N PHE A 187 -15.02 13.44 -20.47
CA PHE A 187 -15.75 14.08 -19.38
C PHE A 187 -15.02 13.94 -18.05
N LEU A 188 -14.57 12.73 -17.69
CA LEU A 188 -13.85 12.49 -16.43
C LEU A 188 -12.54 13.29 -16.35
N VAL A 189 -11.76 13.32 -17.43
CA VAL A 189 -10.50 14.06 -17.49
C VAL A 189 -10.74 15.57 -17.36
N ALA A 190 -11.69 16.11 -18.14
CA ALA A 190 -12.04 17.53 -18.08
C ALA A 190 -12.60 17.92 -16.71
N ARG A 191 -13.44 17.05 -16.11
CA ARG A 191 -14.00 17.30 -14.79
C ARG A 191 -12.92 17.28 -13.70
N ALA A 192 -11.98 16.35 -13.75
CA ALA A 192 -10.85 16.29 -12.84
C ALA A 192 -9.97 17.55 -12.94
N GLU A 193 -9.75 18.05 -14.16
CA GLU A 193 -8.99 19.28 -14.40
C GLU A 193 -9.69 20.53 -13.82
N GLN A 194 -11.00 20.66 -14.04
CA GLN A 194 -11.80 21.74 -13.46
C GLN A 194 -11.75 21.73 -11.93
N LEU A 195 -11.90 20.54 -11.32
CA LEU A 195 -11.87 20.40 -9.87
C LEU A 195 -10.48 20.66 -9.29
N ALA A 196 -9.41 20.22 -9.98
CA ALA A 196 -8.04 20.52 -9.59
C ALA A 196 -7.79 22.03 -9.52
N ALA A 197 -8.23 22.79 -10.53
CA ALA A 197 -8.10 24.25 -10.53
C ALA A 197 -8.85 24.92 -9.35
N VAL A 198 -10.05 24.41 -9.02
CA VAL A 198 -10.80 24.89 -7.86
C VAL A 198 -10.08 24.61 -6.55
N LEU A 199 -9.46 23.43 -6.41
CA LEU A 199 -8.77 23.03 -5.18
C LEU A 199 -7.44 23.79 -5.00
N GLN A 200 -6.68 24.00 -6.08
CA GLN A 200 -5.42 24.77 -6.05
C GLN A 200 -5.63 26.24 -5.66
N ALA A 201 -6.79 26.82 -5.98
CA ALA A 201 -7.11 28.20 -5.62
C ALA A 201 -7.58 28.39 -4.16
N ARG A 202 -7.74 27.30 -3.39
CA ARG A 202 -8.25 27.36 -2.01
C ARG A 202 -7.12 27.20 -0.98
N PRO A 203 -7.19 27.91 0.15
CA PRO A 203 -6.31 27.65 1.29
C PRO A 203 -6.79 26.39 2.02
N LEU A 204 -6.32 25.23 1.59
CA LEU A 204 -6.69 23.94 2.18
C LEU A 204 -5.72 23.53 3.29
N GLU A 205 -6.26 23.00 4.37
CA GLU A 205 -5.49 22.31 5.40
C GLU A 205 -5.23 20.86 4.96
N PHE A 206 -3.98 20.43 5.06
CA PHE A 206 -3.60 19.06 4.75
C PHE A 206 -3.48 18.25 6.02
N VAL A 207 -4.10 17.07 5.99
CA VAL A 207 -4.01 16.06 7.05
C VAL A 207 -3.31 14.82 6.52
N LEU A 208 -2.85 13.96 7.43
CA LEU A 208 -2.37 12.64 7.06
C LEU A 208 -3.54 11.82 6.49
N CYS A 209 -3.37 11.28 5.29
CA CYS A 209 -4.33 10.39 4.65
C CYS A 209 -3.67 9.03 4.35
N HIS A 210 -4.50 7.99 4.26
CA HIS A 210 -4.05 6.68 3.73
C HIS A 210 -3.76 6.71 2.22
N TYR A 211 -4.22 7.76 1.51
CA TYR A 211 -4.18 7.94 0.06
C TYR A 211 -5.16 7.03 -0.71
N ASP A 212 -5.26 5.75 -0.38
CA ASP A 212 -6.07 4.78 -1.15
C ASP A 212 -6.94 3.87 -0.27
N ILE A 213 -7.75 4.45 0.62
CA ILE A 213 -8.57 3.66 1.55
C ILE A 213 -9.88 3.21 0.89
N HIS A 214 -9.90 1.98 0.41
CA HIS A 214 -11.08 1.32 -0.16
C HIS A 214 -11.36 -0.02 0.54
N ALA A 215 -12.31 -0.80 0.03
CA ALA A 215 -12.74 -2.05 0.65
C ALA A 215 -11.68 -3.19 0.62
N GLY A 216 -10.48 -2.96 0.10
CA GLY A 216 -9.47 -3.99 -0.17
C GLY A 216 -8.58 -4.30 1.02
#